data_AF-A0A962W1R4-F1
#
_entry.id   AF-A0A962W1R4-F1
#
_cell.length_a   1.000
_cell.length_b   1.000
_cell.length_c   1.000
_cell.angle_alpha   90.00
_cell.angle_beta   90.00
_cell.angle_gamma   90.00
#
_symmetry.space_group_name_H-M   'P 1'
#
loop_
_entity.id
_entity.type
_entity.pdbx_description
1 polymer ?
#
loop_
_entity_poly.entity_id
_entity_poly.type
_entity_poly.pdbx_seq_one_letter_code
_entity_poly.pdbx_strand_id
1 'polypeptide(L)' 'KIIYTTNAIESLHSQVRKTIRNKGHFPSDDAATKLIYLALRQIEAKWKRPPKEWHAAKSQLAIQFGERFTLED' A
#
# COMPACT_ATOMS: atom_id res chain seq x y z
N LYS A 1 9.39 -8.80 10.38
CA LYS A 1 10.31 -8.43 9.29
C LYS A 1 9.50 -7.60 8.26
N ILE A 2 9.39 -6.28 8.46
CA ILE A 2 8.41 -5.43 7.74
C ILE A 2 9.06 -4.43 6.76
N ILE A 3 10.15 -3.77 7.15
CA ILE A 3 10.69 -2.60 6.42
C ILE A 3 11.70 -3.00 5.32
N TYR A 4 12.50 -4.04 5.52
CA TYR A 4 13.63 -4.39 4.66
C TYR A 4 13.22 -5.21 3.41
N THR A 5 11.93 -5.46 3.17
CA THR A 5 11.46 -6.11 1.93
C THR A 5 10.82 -5.09 1.00
N THR A 6 11.15 -5.17 -0.29
CA THR A 6 10.55 -4.33 -1.33
C THR A 6 9.20 -4.86 -1.81
N ASN A 7 8.82 -6.08 -1.39
CA ASN A 7 7.60 -6.79 -1.80
C ASN A 7 6.33 -5.94 -1.73
N ALA A 8 6.18 -5.10 -0.70
CA ALA A 8 5.00 -4.24 -0.56
C ALA A 8 4.89 -3.24 -1.72
N ILE A 9 5.99 -2.50 -1.99
CA ILE A 9 6.05 -1.50 -3.05
C ILE A 9 6.03 -2.18 -4.43
N GLU A 10 6.77 -3.27 -4.61
CA GLU A 10 6.81 -4.01 -5.87
C GLU A 10 5.45 -4.61 -6.23
N SER A 11 4.74 -5.18 -5.26
CA SER A 11 3.40 -5.75 -5.48
C SER A 11 2.39 -4.67 -5.89
N LEU A 12 2.48 -3.47 -5.29
CA LEU A 12 1.65 -2.33 -5.66
C LEU A 12 1.96 -1.87 -7.09
N HIS A 13 3.24 -1.62 -7.40
CA HIS A 13 3.66 -1.22 -8.75
C HIS A 13 3.26 -2.25 -9.81
N SER A 14 3.41 -3.54 -9.52
CA SER A 14 3.01 -4.62 -10.43
C SER A 14 1.51 -4.57 -10.74
N GLN A 15 0.67 -4.38 -9.72
CA GLN A 15 -0.77 -4.28 -9.90
C GLN A 15 -1.19 -3.01 -10.66
N VAL A 16 -0.61 -1.86 -10.33
CA VAL A 16 -0.86 -0.61 -11.06
C VAL A 16 -0.45 -0.74 -12.53
N ARG A 17 0.76 -1.26 -12.81
CA ARG A 17 1.23 -1.52 -14.18
C ARG A 17 0.31 -2.47 -14.94
N LYS A 18 -0.18 -3.53 -14.29
CA LYS A 18 -1.12 -4.48 -14.90
C LYS A 18 -2.42 -3.79 -15.35
N THR A 19 -2.93 -2.85 -14.56
CA THR A 19 -4.15 -2.10 -14.89
C THR A 19 -3.97 -1.16 -16.08
N ILE A 20 -2.79 -0.53 -16.19
CA ILE A 20 -2.50 0.44 -17.26
C ILE A 20 -1.92 -0.19 -18.52
N ARG A 21 -1.34 -1.41 -18.46
CA ARG A 21 -0.61 -2.05 -19.58
C ARG A 21 -1.42 -2.16 -20.87
N ASN A 22 -2.74 -2.34 -20.75
CA ASN A 22 -3.63 -2.51 -21.90
C ASN A 22 -4.36 -1.20 -22.28
N LYS A 23 -3.97 -0.06 -21.70
CA LYS A 23 -4.49 1.25 -22.06
C LYS A 23 -3.54 1.90 -23.07
N GLY A 24 -4.12 2.42 -24.16
CA GLY A 24 -3.38 3.21 -25.15
C GLY A 24 -3.01 4.59 -24.61
N HIS A 25 -2.86 5.57 -25.52
CA HIS A 25 -2.61 6.95 -25.12
C HIS A 25 -3.76 7.52 -24.27
N PHE A 26 -3.42 8.23 -23.19
CA PHE A 26 -4.40 8.93 -22.37
C PHE A 26 -4.71 10.29 -23.00
N PRO A 27 -5.98 10.70 -23.08
CA PRO A 27 -6.37 11.99 -23.70
C PRO A 27 -5.95 13.22 -22.85
N SER A 28 -5.61 13.03 -21.58
CA SER A 28 -5.07 14.06 -20.68
C SER A 28 -4.44 13.42 -19.44
N ASP A 29 -3.63 14.19 -18.71
CA ASP A 29 -3.04 13.79 -17.43
C ASP A 29 -4.12 13.50 -16.37
N ASP A 30 -5.25 14.23 -16.42
CA ASP A 30 -6.41 13.99 -15.55
C ASP A 30 -7.02 12.61 -15.79
N ALA A 31 -7.11 12.17 -17.04
CA ALA A 31 -7.63 10.85 -17.37
C ALA A 31 -6.70 9.74 -16.85
N ALA A 32 -5.38 9.94 -16.96
CA ALA A 32 -4.38 9.03 -16.40
C ALA A 32 -4.46 8.97 -14.87
N THR A 33 -4.53 10.13 -14.22
CA THR A 33 -4.64 10.27 -12.76
C THR A 33 -5.89 9.58 -12.23
N LYS A 34 -7.05 9.79 -12.85
CA LYS A 34 -8.32 9.13 -12.48
C LYS A 34 -8.22 7.61 -12.57
N LEU A 35 -7.58 7.08 -13.62
CA LEU A 35 -7.41 5.64 -13.75
C LEU A 35 -6.51 5.06 -12.66
N ILE A 36 -5.38 5.72 -12.37
CA ILE A 36 -4.46 5.31 -11.30
C ILE A 36 -5.19 5.34 -9.95
N TYR A 37 -5.95 6.40 -9.66
CA TYR A 37 -6.77 6.50 -8.45
C TYR A 37 -7.75 5.33 -8.32
N LEU A 38 -8.50 5.02 -9.39
CA LEU A 38 -9.44 3.89 -9.38
C LEU A 38 -8.73 2.54 -9.18
N ALA A 39 -7.55 2.36 -9.78
CA ALA A 39 -6.73 1.17 -9.58
C ALA A 39 -6.29 1.03 -8.12
N LEU A 40 -5.78 2.11 -7.52
CA LEU A 40 -5.38 2.14 -6.11
C LEU A 40 -6.55 1.82 -5.18
N ARG A 41 -7.72 2.44 -5.42
CA ARG A 41 -8.94 2.16 -4.64
C ARG A 41 -9.36 0.68 -4.72
N GLN A 42 -9.22 0.04 -5.88
CA GLN A 42 -9.52 -1.38 -6.02
C GLN A 42 -8.50 -2.28 -5.30
N ILE A 43 -7.23 -1.89 -5.28
CA ILE A 43 -6.17 -2.60 -4.57
C ILE A 43 -6.40 -2.49 -3.05
N GLU A 44 -6.65 -1.28 -2.56
CA GLU A 44 -6.95 -0.99 -1.16
C GLU A 44 -8.13 -1.82 -0.65
N ALA A 45 -9.22 -1.93 -1.43
CA ALA A 45 -10.38 -2.75 -1.07
C ALA A 45 -10.06 -4.24 -0.86
N LYS A 46 -8.92 -4.73 -1.38
CA LYS A 46 -8.45 -6.12 -1.19
C LYS A 46 -7.52 -6.26 0.02
N TRP A 47 -6.95 -5.18 0.54
CA TRP A 47 -6.04 -5.20 1.68
C TRP A 47 -6.80 -5.35 3.00
N LYS A 48 -7.29 -6.57 3.26
CA LYS A 48 -8.12 -6.88 4.44
C LYS A 48 -7.33 -7.37 5.66
N ARG A 49 -6.08 -7.77 5.48
CA ARG A 49 -5.27 -8.41 6.54
C ARG A 49 -3.93 -7.72 6.67
N PRO A 50 -3.48 -7.42 7.90
CA PRO A 50 -2.15 -6.90 8.13
C PRO A 50 -1.08 -7.96 7.84
N PRO A 51 0.18 -7.56 7.61
CA PRO A 51 1.31 -8.48 7.58
C PRO A 51 1.39 -9.32 8.85
N LYS A 52 1.83 -10.58 8.74
CA LYS A 52 1.89 -11.52 9.88
C LYS A 52 2.70 -10.98 11.06
N GLU A 53 3.79 -10.27 10.77
CA GLU A 53 4.71 -9.72 11.76
C GLU A 53 4.26 -8.37 12.34
N TRP A 54 3.11 -7.83 11.89
CA TRP A 54 2.64 -6.51 12.28
C TRP A 54 2.43 -6.37 13.78
N HIS A 55 1.82 -7.36 14.44
CA HIS A 55 1.59 -7.31 15.89
C HIS A 55 2.90 -7.18 16.68
N ALA A 56 3.89 -8.02 16.36
CA ALA A 56 5.19 -7.96 17.02
C ALA A 56 5.92 -6.63 16.77
N ALA A 57 5.83 -6.10 15.54
CA ALA A 57 6.38 -4.79 15.22
C ALA A 57 5.65 -3.66 15.96
N LYS A 58 4.31 -3.69 16.05
CA LYS A 58 3.48 -2.71 16.78
C LYS A 58 3.95 -2.60 18.23
N SER A 59 4.18 -3.73 18.92
CA SER A 59 4.70 -3.74 20.29
C SER A 59 6.10 -3.12 20.42
N GLN A 60 7.01 -3.42 19.49
CA GLN A 60 8.35 -2.83 19.48
C GLN A 60 8.32 -1.32 19.22
N LEU A 61 7.46 -0.87 18.30
CA LEU A 61 7.25 0.55 18.03
C LEU A 61 6.70 1.28 19.27
N ALA A 62 5.75 0.69 19.99
CA ALA A 62 5.22 1.29 21.21
C ALA A 62 6.29 1.48 22.29
N ILE A 63 7.18 0.50 22.47
CA ILE A 63 8.32 0.62 23.40
C ILE A 63 9.28 1.73 22.94
N GLN A 64 9.60 1.77 21.65
CA GLN A 64 10.59 2.70 21.12
C GLN A 64 10.10 4.15 21.05
N PHE A 65 8.81 4.36 20.80
CA PHE A 65 8.23 5.68 20.54
C PHE A 65 7.35 6.21 21.67
N GLY A 66 7.06 5.41 22.70
CA GLY A 66 6.37 5.81 23.92
C GLY A 66 5.04 6.51 23.64
N GLU A 67 4.90 7.74 24.15
CA GLU A 67 3.70 8.56 23.99
C GLU A 67 3.32 8.88 22.54
N ARG A 68 4.27 8.77 21.59
CA ARG A 68 3.99 9.01 20.16
C ARG A 68 3.31 7.83 19.47
N PHE A 69 3.27 6.66 20.11
CA PHE A 69 2.68 5.46 19.54
C PHE A 69 2.10 4.57 20.65
N THR A 70 0.86 4.83 21.04
CA THR A 70 0.14 4.04 22.04
C THR A 70 -0.50 2.81 21.41
N LEU A 71 -0.52 1.70 22.14
CA LEU A 71 -1.28 0.50 21.79
C LEU A 71 -2.73 0.67 22.23
N GLU A 72 -3.40 1.69 21.72
CA GLU A 72 -4.87 1.78 21.85
C GLU A 72 -5.52 0.89 20.77
N ASP A 73 -6.69 0.36 21.12
CA ASP A 73 -7.50 -0.56 20.30
C ASP A 73 -8.26 0.17 19.20
#